data_AF-A0A149U882-F1
#
_entry.id   AF-A0A149U882-F1
#
_cell.length_a   1.000
_cell.length_b   1.000
_cell.length_c   1.000
_cell.angle_alpha   90.00
_cell.angle_beta   90.00
_cell.angle_gamma   90.00
#
_symmetry.space_group_name_H-M   'P 1'
#
loop_
_entity.id
_entity.type
_entity.pdbx_description
1 polymer ?
#
loop_
_entity_poly.entity_id
_entity_poly.type
_entity_poly.pdbx_seq_one_letter_code
_entity_poly.pdbx_strand_id
1 'polypeptide(L)'
;MNLESKSVPSVSVAYAANGNSTKANALGMRPMQERAYEKRGEQYLLIKSPPASGKSRALMFIALDKLANQGLKQVIIVVPEKSIGASFHDEPLSKFGFWADWHVEPKWNLCDSPGTDGGKVNAVGTFLESSDQTLV
;
A
#
# COMPACT_ATOMS: atom_id res chain seq x y z
N MET A 1 26.49 -40.75 11.36
CA MET A 1 26.25 -39.31 11.15
C MET A 1 24.76 -39.08 11.41
N ASN A 2 24.41 -38.41 12.50
CA ASN A 2 23.03 -38.08 12.81
C ASN A 2 22.57 -36.97 11.86
N LEU A 3 21.60 -37.27 11.00
CA LEU A 3 20.87 -36.28 10.23
C LEU A 3 19.86 -35.63 11.16
N GLU A 4 20.25 -34.54 11.83
CA GLU A 4 19.28 -33.68 12.50
C GLU A 4 18.35 -33.06 11.46
N SER A 5 17.08 -33.46 11.50
CA SER A 5 16.02 -32.82 10.72
C SER A 5 15.82 -31.40 11.24
N LYS A 6 16.41 -30.41 10.57
CA LYS A 6 16.13 -28.99 10.83
C LYS A 6 14.66 -28.72 10.52
N SER A 7 13.84 -28.65 11.57
CA SER A 7 12.46 -28.17 11.51
C SER A 7 12.47 -26.72 11.04
N VAL A 8 12.11 -26.49 9.78
CA VAL A 8 11.78 -25.14 9.31
C VAL A 8 10.55 -24.70 10.09
N PRO A 9 10.57 -23.57 10.82
CA PRO A 9 9.39 -23.09 11.53
C PRO A 9 8.32 -22.73 10.51
N SER A 10 7.36 -23.64 10.30
CA SER A 10 6.24 -23.43 9.42
C SER A 10 5.11 -22.78 10.21
N VAL A 11 4.77 -21.55 9.85
CA VAL A 11 3.55 -20.93 10.36
C VAL A 11 2.38 -21.53 9.59
N SER A 12 1.71 -22.50 10.19
CA SER A 12 0.48 -23.09 9.64
C SER A 12 -0.71 -22.24 10.10
N VAL A 13 -1.38 -21.59 9.16
CA VAL A 13 -2.59 -20.80 9.42
C VAL A 13 -3.78 -21.50 8.76
N ALA A 14 -4.77 -21.90 9.55
CA ALA A 14 -6.02 -22.46 9.03
C ALA A 14 -7.00 -21.33 8.68
N TYR A 15 -7.44 -21.28 7.43
CA TYR A 15 -8.46 -20.33 6.96
C TYR A 15 -9.79 -21.05 6.74
N ALA A 16 -10.91 -20.40 7.07
CA ALA A 16 -12.25 -20.99 6.96
C ALA A 16 -12.72 -21.30 5.51
N ALA A 17 -11.99 -20.82 4.49
CA ALA A 17 -12.25 -21.04 3.05
C ALA A 17 -13.69 -20.77 2.58
N ASN A 18 -14.45 -19.92 3.28
CA ASN A 18 -15.88 -19.65 3.02
C ASN A 18 -16.15 -18.46 2.09
N GLY A 19 -15.11 -17.90 1.45
CA GLY A 19 -15.23 -16.78 0.51
C GLY A 19 -15.58 -15.42 1.10
N ASN A 20 -15.85 -15.31 2.41
CA ASN A 20 -16.23 -14.02 3.01
C ASN A 20 -15.09 -12.99 2.96
N SER A 21 -13.83 -13.42 2.87
CA SER A 21 -12.65 -12.54 2.78
C SER A 21 -12.53 -11.79 1.44
N THR A 22 -13.32 -12.15 0.43
CA THR A 22 -13.28 -11.50 -0.90
C THR A 22 -14.43 -10.54 -1.13
N LYS A 23 -15.47 -10.56 -0.29
CA LYS A 23 -16.64 -9.68 -0.40
C LYS A 23 -16.28 -8.26 0.03
N ALA A 24 -16.48 -7.29 -0.84
CA ALA A 24 -16.24 -5.88 -0.56
C ALA A 24 -17.43 -5.25 0.18
N ASN A 25 -17.16 -4.28 1.05
CA ASN A 25 -18.16 -3.42 1.68
C ASN A 25 -18.62 -2.30 0.73
N ALA A 26 -19.47 -1.38 1.22
CA ALA A 26 -20.02 -0.27 0.43
C ALA A 26 -18.95 0.72 -0.11
N LEU A 27 -17.75 0.73 0.48
CA LEU A 27 -16.62 1.54 0.06
C LEU A 27 -15.62 0.74 -0.82
N GLY A 28 -15.99 -0.47 -1.23
CA GLY A 28 -15.14 -1.30 -2.07
C GLY A 28 -13.99 -1.97 -1.33
N MET A 29 -14.07 -2.06 0.01
CA MET A 29 -13.03 -2.64 0.86
C MET A 29 -13.34 -4.09 1.21
N ARG A 30 -12.37 -4.98 1.02
CA ARG A 30 -12.42 -6.34 1.61
C ARG A 30 -12.24 -6.27 3.13
N PRO A 31 -12.61 -7.32 3.89
CA PRO A 31 -12.58 -7.27 5.36
C PRO A 31 -11.22 -6.91 5.96
N MET A 32 -10.10 -7.29 5.33
CA MET A 32 -8.76 -6.89 5.79
C MET A 32 -8.50 -5.39 5.58
N GLN A 33 -8.92 -4.84 4.44
CA GLN A 33 -8.77 -3.43 4.09
C GLN A 33 -9.64 -2.56 5.01
N GLU A 34 -10.88 -2.98 5.26
CA GLU A 34 -11.80 -2.32 6.20
C GLU A 34 -11.20 -2.22 7.61
N ARG A 35 -10.70 -3.34 8.16
CA ARG A 35 -10.03 -3.36 9.47
C ARG A 35 -8.82 -2.44 9.54
N ALA A 36 -8.04 -2.33 8.47
CA ALA A 36 -6.92 -1.41 8.41
C ALA A 36 -7.39 0.05 8.36
N TYR A 37 -8.44 0.34 7.58
CA TYR A 37 -9.01 1.68 7.42
C TYR A 37 -9.72 2.19 8.69
N GLU A 38 -10.33 1.30 9.49
CA GLU A 38 -10.85 1.65 10.81
C GLU A 38 -9.77 2.22 11.75
N LYS A 39 -8.50 1.90 11.50
CA LYS A 39 -7.33 2.37 12.24
C LYS A 39 -6.59 3.53 11.54
N ARG A 40 -7.19 4.18 10.55
CA ARG A 40 -6.54 5.27 9.77
C ARG A 40 -6.15 6.52 10.57
N GLY A 41 -6.74 6.71 11.76
CA GLY A 41 -6.39 7.80 12.67
C GLY A 41 -5.10 7.56 13.47
N GLU A 42 -4.57 6.34 13.45
CA GLU A 42 -3.35 6.02 14.20
C GLU A 42 -2.12 6.67 13.56
N GLN A 43 -1.19 7.11 14.42
CA GLN A 43 0.13 7.61 14.00
C GLN A 43 1.02 6.48 13.47
N TYR A 44 0.95 5.30 14.11
CA TYR A 44 1.72 4.12 13.74
C TYR A 44 0.78 2.93 13.59
N LEU A 45 0.83 2.26 12.44
CA LEU A 45 -0.02 1.12 12.14
C LEU A 45 0.81 -0.01 11.52
N LEU A 46 0.80 -1.19 12.17
CA LEU A 46 1.42 -2.41 11.66
C LEU A 46 0.36 -3.33 11.07
N ILE A 47 0.39 -3.53 9.75
CA ILE A 47 -0.54 -4.41 9.04
C ILE A 47 0.11 -5.75 8.75
N LYS A 48 -0.19 -6.77 9.58
CA LYS A 48 0.15 -8.17 9.31
C LYS A 48 -1.02 -8.82 8.56
N SER A 49 -0.81 -9.17 7.30
CA SER A 49 -1.83 -9.81 6.46
C SER A 49 -1.27 -10.94 5.60
N PRO A 50 -2.09 -11.94 5.22
CA PRO A 50 -1.68 -12.96 4.26
C PRO A 50 -1.30 -12.35 2.90
N PRO A 51 -0.49 -13.05 2.08
CA PRO A 51 -0.25 -12.66 0.69
C PRO A 51 -1.55 -12.41 -0.08
N ALA A 52 -1.51 -11.51 -1.07
CA ALA A 52 -2.64 -11.16 -1.94
C ALA A 52 -3.93 -10.67 -1.22
N SER A 53 -3.85 -10.30 0.06
CA SER A 53 -5.01 -9.79 0.82
C SER A 53 -5.44 -8.36 0.44
N GLY A 54 -4.73 -7.71 -0.49
CA GLY A 54 -5.01 -6.33 -0.89
C GLY A 54 -4.41 -5.27 0.05
N LYS A 55 -3.23 -5.55 0.63
CA LYS A 55 -2.49 -4.63 1.51
C LYS A 55 -2.17 -3.28 0.86
N SER A 56 -1.72 -3.26 -0.39
CA SER A 56 -1.39 -2.02 -1.08
C SER A 56 -2.62 -1.13 -1.25
N ARG A 57 -3.76 -1.72 -1.63
CA ARG A 57 -5.04 -1.01 -1.69
C ARG A 57 -5.53 -0.52 -0.31
N ALA A 58 -5.28 -1.26 0.78
CA ALA A 58 -5.54 -0.78 2.14
C ALA A 58 -4.72 0.48 2.47
N LEU A 59 -3.43 0.49 2.09
CA LEU A 59 -2.56 1.65 2.27
C LEU A 59 -3.02 2.85 1.45
N MET A 60 -3.50 2.64 0.21
CA MET A 60 -4.08 3.72 -0.61
C MET A 60 -5.26 4.40 0.08
N PHE A 61 -6.21 3.63 0.62
CA PHE A 61 -7.36 4.19 1.35
C PHE A 61 -6.92 5.04 2.55
N ILE A 62 -5.96 4.54 3.34
CA ILE A 62 -5.43 5.25 4.50
C ILE A 62 -4.67 6.51 4.08
N ALA A 63 -3.85 6.42 3.02
CA ALA A 63 -3.08 7.53 2.48
C ALA A 63 -4.00 8.66 2.01
N LEU A 64 -5.03 8.34 1.21
CA LEU A 64 -6.00 9.32 0.73
C LEU A 64 -6.75 9.99 1.89
N ASP A 65 -7.20 9.22 2.89
CA ASP A 65 -7.86 9.79 4.07
C ASP A 65 -6.94 10.73 4.85
N LYS A 66 -5.66 10.38 5.00
CA LYS A 66 -4.68 11.24 5.67
C LYS A 66 -4.44 12.56 4.92
N LEU A 67 -4.34 12.49 3.59
CA LEU A 67 -4.20 13.68 2.73
C LEU A 67 -5.43 14.58 2.80
N ALA A 68 -6.63 14.01 2.66
CA ALA A 68 -7.86 14.80 2.55
C ALA A 68 -8.42 15.27 3.90
N ASN A 69 -8.31 14.44 4.94
CA ASN A 69 -9.06 14.62 6.19
C ASN A 69 -8.20 14.87 7.42
N GLN A 70 -6.87 14.66 7.35
CA GLN A 70 -5.99 14.74 8.52
C GLN A 70 -4.89 15.81 8.38
N GLY A 71 -4.95 16.63 7.32
CA GLY A 71 -4.03 17.74 7.11
C GLY A 71 -2.60 17.33 6.73
N LEU A 72 -2.38 16.08 6.33
CA LEU A 72 -1.09 15.68 5.76
C LEU A 72 -0.96 16.23 4.34
N LYS A 73 0.25 16.70 4.01
CA LYS A 73 0.51 17.32 2.70
C LYS A 73 0.93 16.31 1.64
N GLN A 74 1.66 15.28 2.05
CA GLN A 74 2.32 14.34 1.16
C GLN A 74 2.34 12.93 1.76
N VAL A 75 2.34 11.94 0.88
CA VAL A 75 2.47 10.51 1.17
C VAL A 75 3.67 9.98 0.39
N ILE A 76 4.50 9.20 1.08
CA ILE A 76 5.66 8.52 0.49
C ILE A 76 5.50 7.03 0.74
N ILE A 77 5.50 6.26 -0.34
CA ILE A 77 5.49 4.80 -0.29
C ILE A 77 6.89 4.30 -0.56
N VAL A 78 7.43 3.52 0.37
CA VAL A 78 8.77 2.93 0.24
C VAL A 78 8.62 1.43 0.11
N VAL A 79 9.19 0.87 -0.96
CA VAL A 79 9.19 -0.56 -1.26
C VAL A 79 10.62 -1.10 -1.31
N PRO A 80 10.84 -2.36 -0.90
CA PRO A 80 12.18 -2.95 -0.93
C PRO A 80 12.64 -3.31 -2.36
N GLU A 81 11.70 -3.49 -3.28
CA GLU A 81 11.97 -3.88 -4.67
C GLU A 81 11.08 -3.08 -5.63
N LYS A 82 11.63 -2.71 -6.81
CA LYS A 82 10.88 -1.98 -7.85
C LYS A 82 9.62 -2.71 -8.31
N SER A 83 9.69 -4.05 -8.41
CA SER A 83 8.58 -4.92 -8.81
C SER A 83 7.34 -4.77 -7.91
N ILE A 84 7.55 -4.45 -6.63
CA ILE A 84 6.47 -4.25 -5.65
C ILE A 84 5.80 -2.89 -5.88
N GLY A 85 6.52 -1.90 -6.42
CA GLY A 85 6.01 -0.56 -6.75
C GLY A 85 4.81 -0.58 -7.69
N ALA A 86 4.75 -1.57 -8.61
CA ALA A 86 3.60 -1.77 -9.49
C ALA A 86 2.27 -2.02 -8.76
N SER A 87 2.32 -2.45 -7.48
CA SER A 87 1.10 -2.57 -6.66
C SER A 87 0.49 -1.22 -6.27
N PHE A 88 1.17 -0.11 -6.58
CA PHE A 88 0.78 1.27 -6.28
C PHE A 88 0.59 2.13 -7.53
N HIS A 89 0.42 1.50 -8.70
CA HIS A 89 -0.12 2.17 -9.88
C HIS A 89 -1.53 2.72 -9.62
N ASP A 90 -1.96 3.62 -10.51
CA ASP A 90 -3.28 4.24 -10.46
C ASP A 90 -4.40 3.21 -10.26
N GLU A 91 -5.27 3.48 -9.30
CA GLU A 91 -6.37 2.58 -8.94
C GLU A 91 -7.67 3.39 -8.83
N PRO A 92 -8.70 3.06 -9.65
CA PRO A 92 -9.97 3.79 -9.68
C PRO A 92 -10.89 3.36 -8.54
N LEU A 93 -10.51 3.68 -7.31
CA LEU A 93 -11.22 3.30 -6.08
C LEU A 93 -12.66 3.83 -6.04
N SER A 94 -12.92 4.97 -6.68
CA SER A 94 -14.25 5.57 -6.78
C SER A 94 -15.27 4.69 -7.51
N LYS A 95 -14.83 3.90 -8.49
CA LYS A 95 -15.68 2.92 -9.19
C LYS A 95 -16.22 1.83 -8.26
N PHE A 96 -15.61 1.68 -7.08
CA PHE A 96 -16.00 0.69 -6.08
C PHE A 96 -16.63 1.32 -4.82
N GLY A 97 -16.98 2.61 -4.85
CA GLY A 97 -17.72 3.29 -3.78
C GLY A 97 -16.87 4.13 -2.83
N PHE A 98 -15.55 4.24 -3.05
CA PHE A 98 -14.72 5.20 -2.31
C PHE A 98 -14.90 6.63 -2.87
N TRP A 99 -14.49 7.66 -2.14
CA TRP A 99 -14.74 9.06 -2.52
C TRP A 99 -13.61 9.70 -3.35
N ALA A 100 -12.48 9.02 -3.52
CA ALA A 100 -11.36 9.47 -4.34
C ALA A 100 -10.71 8.29 -5.06
N ASP A 101 -9.94 8.58 -6.10
CA ASP A 101 -9.08 7.61 -6.78
C ASP A 101 -7.64 7.73 -6.27
N TRP A 102 -6.88 6.63 -6.35
CA TRP A 102 -5.45 6.67 -6.14
C TRP A 102 -4.76 7.02 -7.46
N HIS A 103 -3.96 8.09 -7.45
CA HIS A 103 -3.21 8.55 -8.60
C HIS A 103 -1.77 8.89 -8.21
N VAL A 104 -0.82 8.50 -9.05
CA VAL A 104 0.60 8.85 -8.91
C VAL A 104 1.08 9.48 -10.21
N GLU A 105 1.52 10.72 -10.12
CA GLU A 105 2.14 11.40 -11.27
C GLU A 105 3.33 10.58 -11.78
N PRO A 106 3.45 10.32 -13.10
CA PRO A 106 4.50 9.45 -13.64
C PRO A 106 5.93 9.82 -13.21
N LYS A 107 6.21 11.12 -13.02
CA LYS A 107 7.51 11.62 -12.54
C LYS A 107 7.84 11.23 -11.09
N TRP A 108 6.81 10.91 -10.28
CA TRP A 108 6.93 10.51 -8.87
C TRP A 108 6.77 9.02 -8.64
N ASN A 109 6.64 8.23 -9.71
CA ASN A 109 6.82 6.79 -9.63
C ASN A 109 8.27 6.42 -9.96
N LEU A 110 9.12 6.40 -8.93
CA LEU A 110 10.55 6.10 -9.05
C LEU A 110 10.83 4.60 -9.22
N CYS A 111 9.78 3.77 -9.13
CA CYS A 111 9.84 2.35 -9.45
C CYS A 111 9.77 2.10 -10.96
N ASP A 112 9.02 2.91 -11.70
CA ASP A 112 8.85 2.79 -13.16
C ASP A 112 9.90 3.57 -13.96
N SER A 113 10.56 4.54 -13.33
CA SER A 113 11.53 5.38 -14.03
C SER A 113 12.81 4.59 -14.41
N PRO A 114 13.32 4.73 -15.66
CA PRO A 114 14.58 4.12 -16.09
C PRO A 114 15.82 4.65 -15.36
N GLY A 115 15.66 5.60 -14.44
CA GLY A 115 16.75 6.30 -13.75
C GLY A 115 16.93 7.65 -14.40
N THR A 116 16.51 8.71 -13.72
CA THR A 116 16.65 10.08 -14.22
C THR A 116 18.04 10.64 -13.90
N ASP A 117 18.50 11.55 -14.75
CA ASP A 117 19.68 12.38 -14.48
C ASP A 117 19.49 13.11 -13.13
N GLY A 118 20.42 12.87 -12.19
CA GLY A 118 20.37 13.35 -10.81
C GLY A 118 20.04 12.29 -9.74
N GLY A 119 19.56 11.11 -10.14
CA GLY A 119 19.35 9.96 -9.25
C GLY A 119 18.15 10.07 -8.29
N LYS A 120 17.82 8.96 -7.62
CA LYS A 120 16.64 8.86 -6.74
C LYS A 120 16.64 9.86 -5.59
N VAL A 121 17.81 10.21 -5.06
CA VAL A 121 17.96 11.15 -3.95
C VAL A 121 17.47 12.54 -4.35
N ASN A 122 17.88 13.02 -5.53
CA ASN A 122 17.45 14.33 -6.01
C ASN A 122 15.95 14.37 -6.32
N ALA A 123 15.41 13.27 -6.86
CA ALA A 123 13.97 13.15 -7.10
C ALA A 123 13.15 13.25 -5.80
N VAL A 124 13.59 12.58 -4.72
CA VAL A 124 12.95 12.70 -3.40
C VAL A 124 13.04 14.13 -2.87
N GLY A 125 14.20 14.79 -3.00
CA GLY A 125 14.36 16.19 -2.58
C GLY A 125 13.41 17.12 -3.32
N THR A 126 13.34 16.98 -4.65
CA THR A 126 12.44 17.77 -5.51
C THR A 126 10.96 17.53 -5.14
N PHE A 127 10.58 16.28 -4.83
CA PHE A 127 9.22 15.96 -4.40
C PHE A 127 8.87 16.66 -3.08
N LEU A 128 9.76 16.62 -2.08
CA LEU A 128 9.53 17.25 -0.77
C LEU A 128 9.39 18.78 -0.85
N GLU A 129 10.00 19.43 -1.84
CA GLU A 129 9.87 20.87 -2.10
C GLU A 129 8.62 21.22 -2.93
N SER A 130 7.98 20.22 -3.55
CA SER A 130 6.81 20.40 -4.41
C SER A 130 5.49 20.40 -3.63
N SER A 131 4.40 20.77 -4.31
CA SER A 131 3.02 20.62 -3.81
C SER A 131 2.38 19.28 -4.18
N ASP A 132 3.11 18.40 -4.87
CA ASP A 132 2.58 17.11 -5.30
C ASP A 132 2.45 16.17 -4.10
N GLN A 133 1.38 15.37 -4.09
CA GLN A 133 0.93 14.70 -2.86
C GLN A 133 1.45 13.27 -2.69
N THR A 134 1.89 12.61 -3.76
CA THR A 134 2.19 11.17 -3.72
C THR A 134 3.50 10.83 -4.42
N LEU A 135 4.36 10.08 -3.73
CA LEU A 135 5.62 9.50 -4.24
C LEU A 135 5.64 7.99 -3.98
N VAL A 136 6.08 7.22 -4.98
CA VAL A 136 6.25 5.76 -4.93
C VAL A 136 7.65 5.34 -5.36
#